data_AF-A0A2D9XUW5-F1
#
_entry.id   AF-A0A2D9XUW5-F1
#
_cell.length_a   1.000
_cell.length_b   1.000
_cell.length_c   1.000
_cell.angle_alpha   90.00
_cell.angle_beta   90.00
_cell.angle_gamma   90.00
#
_symmetry.space_group_name_H-M   'P 1'
#
loop_
_entity.id
_entity.type
_entity.pdbx_description
1 polymer ?
#
loop_
_entity_poly.entity_id
_entity_poly.type
_entity_poly.pdbx_seq_one_letter_code
_entity_poly.pdbx_strand_id
1 'polypeptide(L)'
;MKKLFIVFILIFTTQFVLAEKTVNANEQMSQTLISKAKAANDRAKKLKNEWRGTRKLIKKAKNLHKKKDYTKSINLATEALNQANMAIEQHNKQKNSYHYFE
;
A
#
# COMPACT_ATOMS: atom_id res chain seq x y z
N MET A 1 -29.08 1.89 40.50
CA MET A 1 -28.76 2.65 39.26
C MET A 1 -27.27 2.97 39.08
N LYS A 2 -26.53 3.40 40.11
CA LYS A 2 -25.06 3.67 40.01
C LYS A 2 -24.21 2.49 39.51
N LYS A 3 -24.49 1.25 39.97
CA LYS A 3 -23.78 0.03 39.52
C LYS A 3 -24.03 -0.30 38.04
N LEU A 4 -25.22 0.01 37.51
CA LEU A 4 -25.57 -0.17 36.10
C LEU A 4 -24.87 0.88 35.21
N PHE A 5 -24.71 2.11 35.72
CA PHE A 5 -23.99 3.20 35.06
C PHE A 5 -22.48 2.91 34.90
N ILE A 6 -21.86 2.28 35.91
CA ILE A 6 -20.44 1.90 35.87
C ILE A 6 -20.17 0.81 34.81
N VAL A 7 -21.07 -0.16 34.67
CA VAL A 7 -20.95 -1.22 33.65
C VAL A 7 -21.09 -0.65 32.24
N PHE A 8 -21.97 0.33 32.04
CA PHE A 8 -22.12 1.02 30.74
C PHE A 8 -20.87 1.80 30.33
N ILE A 9 -20.21 2.48 31.29
CA ILE A 9 -18.96 3.20 31.05
C ILE A 9 -17.81 2.23 30.69
N LEU A 10 -17.71 1.10 31.38
CA LEU A 10 -16.71 0.07 31.09
C LEU A 10 -16.88 -0.51 29.68
N ILE A 11 -18.10 -0.78 29.23
CA ILE A 11 -18.37 -1.32 27.88
C ILE A 11 -18.07 -0.28 26.79
N PHE A 12 -18.24 1.01 27.06
CA PHE A 12 -17.97 2.07 26.07
C PHE A 12 -16.47 2.31 25.86
N THR A 13 -15.65 2.18 26.91
CA THR A 13 -14.19 2.40 26.82
C THR A 13 -13.45 1.36 25.98
N THR A 14 -13.94 0.12 25.93
CA THR A 14 -13.27 -0.97 25.18
C THR A 14 -13.36 -0.79 23.66
N GLN A 15 -14.40 -0.13 23.15
CA GLN A 15 -14.59 0.11 21.72
C GLN A 15 -13.57 1.11 21.15
N PHE A 16 -13.17 2.11 21.92
CA PHE A 16 -12.18 3.12 21.51
C PHE A 16 -10.78 2.52 21.33
N VAL A 17 -10.37 1.61 22.22
CA VAL A 17 -9.04 0.97 22.17
C VAL A 17 -8.88 0.11 20.91
N LEU A 18 -9.94 -0.60 20.49
CA LEU A 18 -9.93 -1.41 19.27
C LEU A 18 -9.78 -0.53 18.01
N ALA A 19 -10.48 0.61 17.95
CA ALA A 19 -10.41 1.52 16.83
C ALA A 19 -8.99 2.07 16.64
N GLU A 20 -8.33 2.56 17.70
CA GLU A 20 -6.96 3.09 17.62
C GLU A 20 -5.94 2.05 17.13
N LYS A 21 -6.03 0.81 17.63
CA LYS A 21 -5.13 -0.27 17.19
C LYS A 21 -5.24 -0.54 15.70
N THR A 22 -6.46 -0.54 15.16
CA THR A 22 -6.68 -0.77 13.72
C THR A 22 -6.18 0.38 12.86
N VAL A 23 -6.35 1.64 13.31
CA VAL A 23 -5.85 2.82 12.63
C VAL A 23 -4.32 2.81 12.56
N ASN A 24 -3.64 2.50 13.68
CA ASN A 24 -2.19 2.41 13.73
C ASN A 24 -1.64 1.29 12.81
N ALA A 25 -2.30 0.13 12.78
CA ALA A 25 -1.92 -0.97 11.89
C ALA A 25 -2.07 -0.57 10.40
N ASN A 26 -3.16 0.10 10.05
CA ASN A 26 -3.41 0.57 8.68
C ASN A 26 -2.44 1.67 8.25
N GLU A 27 -2.05 2.56 9.16
CA GLU A 27 -1.03 3.58 8.90
C GLU A 27 0.31 2.95 8.52
N GLN A 28 0.79 2.01 9.35
CA GLN A 28 2.05 1.30 9.12
C GLN A 28 2.01 0.49 7.82
N MET A 29 0.91 -0.21 7.55
CA MET A 29 0.73 -0.97 6.32
C MET A 29 0.74 -0.06 5.09
N SER A 30 0.00 1.05 5.14
CA SER A 30 -0.04 2.07 4.10
C SER A 30 1.36 2.60 3.78
N GLN A 31 2.12 3.01 4.79
CA GLN A 31 3.49 3.51 4.64
C GLN A 31 4.43 2.45 4.04
N THR A 32 4.31 1.21 4.48
CA THR A 32 5.11 0.08 4.00
C THR A 32 4.85 -0.20 2.53
N LEU A 33 3.59 -0.28 2.11
CA LEU A 33 3.21 -0.56 0.72
C LEU A 33 3.62 0.58 -0.20
N ILE A 34 3.47 1.84 0.22
CA ILE A 34 3.95 3.00 -0.55
C ILE A 34 5.46 2.88 -0.79
N SER A 35 6.22 2.51 0.24
CA SER A 35 7.67 2.38 0.18
C SER A 35 8.10 1.25 -0.76
N LYS A 36 7.43 0.08 -0.65
CA LYS A 36 7.64 -1.07 -1.56
C LYS A 36 7.32 -0.71 -3.01
N ALA A 37 6.16 -0.09 -3.25
CA ALA A 37 5.76 0.34 -4.59
C ALA A 37 6.75 1.32 -5.21
N LYS A 38 7.22 2.31 -4.42
CA LYS A 38 8.27 3.24 -4.88
C LYS A 38 9.55 2.50 -5.26
N ALA A 39 10.05 1.63 -4.39
CA ALA A 39 11.29 0.88 -4.63
C ALA A 39 11.20 0.00 -5.87
N ALA A 40 10.08 -0.74 -6.05
CA ALA A 40 9.85 -1.56 -7.23
C ALA A 40 9.75 -0.70 -8.50
N ASN A 41 9.02 0.42 -8.46
CA ASN A 41 8.88 1.31 -9.61
C ASN A 41 10.21 1.97 -10.00
N ASP A 42 11.05 2.32 -9.02
CA ASP A 42 12.40 2.82 -9.27
C ASP A 42 13.29 1.76 -9.96
N ARG A 43 13.13 0.47 -9.60
CA ARG A 43 13.79 -0.63 -10.32
C ARG A 43 13.26 -0.77 -11.75
N ALA A 44 11.94 -0.77 -11.96
CA ALA A 44 11.34 -0.80 -13.29
C ALA A 44 11.82 0.36 -14.17
N LYS A 45 11.95 1.57 -13.60
CA LYS A 45 12.51 2.75 -14.27
C LYS A 45 13.97 2.54 -14.68
N LYS A 46 14.82 1.98 -13.80
CA LYS A 46 16.22 1.66 -14.12
C LYS A 46 16.33 0.64 -15.27
N LEU A 47 15.40 -0.30 -15.34
CA LEU A 47 15.26 -1.26 -16.45
C LEU A 47 14.64 -0.65 -17.71
N LYS A 48 14.34 0.66 -17.72
CA LYS A 48 13.65 1.38 -18.80
C LYS A 48 12.30 0.76 -19.18
N ASN A 49 11.63 0.07 -18.26
CA ASN A 49 10.34 -0.61 -18.49
C ASN A 49 9.23 -0.11 -17.55
N GLU A 50 9.32 1.11 -17.02
CA GLU A 50 8.29 1.68 -16.15
C GLU A 50 6.95 1.83 -16.89
N TRP A 51 5.86 1.34 -16.28
CA TRP A 51 4.52 1.57 -16.78
C TRP A 51 4.04 2.99 -16.46
N ARG A 52 3.46 3.67 -17.45
CA ARG A 52 3.11 5.11 -17.39
C ARG A 52 2.26 5.51 -16.19
N GLY A 53 1.33 4.65 -15.76
CA GLY A 53 0.38 4.95 -14.68
C GLY A 53 0.94 4.80 -13.27
N THR A 54 1.98 4.00 -13.09
CA THR A 54 2.39 3.49 -11.76
C THR A 54 2.88 4.60 -10.84
N ARG A 55 3.68 5.54 -11.35
CA ARG A 55 4.14 6.70 -10.57
C ARG A 55 2.98 7.59 -10.06
N LYS A 56 1.91 7.73 -10.87
CA LYS A 56 0.73 8.52 -10.50
C LYS A 56 -0.05 7.83 -9.37
N LEU A 57 -0.17 6.50 -9.40
CA LEU A 57 -0.78 5.72 -8.32
C LEU A 57 -0.01 5.88 -7.02
N ILE A 58 1.34 5.77 -7.04
CA ILE A 58 2.19 5.98 -5.86
C ILE A 58 1.98 7.39 -5.28
N LYS A 59 1.90 8.43 -6.13
CA LYS A 59 1.65 9.80 -5.68
C LYS A 59 0.27 9.94 -5.04
N LYS A 60 -0.77 9.34 -5.62
CA LYS A 60 -2.13 9.33 -5.04
C LYS A 60 -2.17 8.59 -3.69
N ALA A 61 -1.51 7.44 -3.58
CA ALA A 61 -1.40 6.68 -2.35
C ALA A 61 -0.77 7.52 -1.23
N LYS A 62 0.37 8.19 -1.51
CA LYS A 62 1.02 9.12 -0.56
C LYS A 62 0.09 10.24 -0.10
N ASN A 63 -0.70 10.81 -1.01
CA ASN A 63 -1.64 11.87 -0.66
C ASN A 63 -2.77 11.35 0.24
N LEU A 64 -3.26 10.13 0.02
CA LEU A 64 -4.29 9.50 0.86
C LEU A 64 -3.75 9.14 2.24
N HIS A 65 -2.53 8.62 2.31
CA HIS A 65 -1.82 8.37 3.58
C HIS A 65 -1.73 9.65 4.42
N LYS A 66 -1.29 10.77 3.83
CA LYS A 66 -1.23 12.07 4.52
C LYS A 66 -2.60 12.56 5.02
N LYS A 67 -3.67 12.17 4.34
CA LYS A 67 -5.06 12.47 4.73
C LYS A 67 -5.64 11.45 5.72
N LYS A 68 -4.82 10.52 6.22
CA LYS A 68 -5.22 9.40 7.09
C LYS A 68 -6.27 8.46 6.45
N ASP A 69 -6.47 8.54 5.13
CA ASP A 69 -7.29 7.60 4.38
C ASP A 69 -6.45 6.36 4.04
N TYR A 70 -6.09 5.62 5.09
CA TYR A 70 -5.14 4.52 5.00
C TYR A 70 -5.67 3.37 4.15
N THR A 71 -6.98 3.08 4.20
CA THR A 71 -7.59 2.02 3.39
C THR A 71 -7.44 2.30 1.89
N LYS A 72 -7.81 3.49 1.41
CA LYS A 72 -7.63 3.81 0.00
C LYS A 72 -6.16 3.96 -0.38
N SER A 73 -5.33 4.44 0.55
CA SER A 73 -3.88 4.46 0.34
C SER A 73 -3.30 3.06 0.15
N ILE A 74 -3.70 2.08 0.96
CA ILE A 74 -3.26 0.68 0.87
C ILE A 74 -3.63 0.13 -0.50
N ASN A 75 -4.88 0.30 -0.94
CA ASN A 75 -5.35 -0.21 -2.23
C ASN A 75 -4.53 0.35 -3.40
N LEU A 76 -4.34 1.67 -3.47
CA LEU A 76 -3.55 2.28 -4.55
C LEU A 76 -2.07 1.91 -4.48
N ALA A 77 -1.50 1.75 -3.28
CA ALA A 77 -0.11 1.34 -3.12
C ALA A 77 0.11 -0.12 -3.54
N THR A 78 -0.82 -1.01 -3.20
CA THR A 78 -0.80 -2.42 -3.64
C THR A 78 -0.91 -2.52 -5.16
N GLU A 79 -1.85 -1.79 -5.77
CA GLU A 79 -1.99 -1.75 -7.24
C GLU A 79 -0.70 -1.27 -7.90
N ALA A 80 -0.11 -0.19 -7.38
CA ALA A 80 1.15 0.33 -7.90
C ALA A 80 2.32 -0.66 -7.74
N LEU A 81 2.39 -1.38 -6.61
CA LEU A 81 3.40 -2.41 -6.38
C LEU A 81 3.26 -3.55 -7.40
N ASN A 82 2.04 -4.02 -7.65
CA ASN A 82 1.77 -5.06 -8.63
C ASN A 82 2.18 -4.62 -10.04
N GLN A 83 1.81 -3.40 -10.45
CA GLN A 83 2.22 -2.86 -11.75
C GLN A 83 3.74 -2.74 -11.90
N ALA A 84 4.42 -2.28 -10.85
CA ALA A 84 5.88 -2.19 -10.87
C ALA A 84 6.56 -3.56 -10.95
N ASN A 85 6.02 -4.58 -10.28
CA ASN A 85 6.55 -5.94 -10.35
C ASN A 85 6.31 -6.57 -11.73
N MET A 86 5.11 -6.40 -12.30
CA MET A 86 4.81 -6.86 -13.67
C MET A 86 5.72 -6.20 -14.71
N ALA A 87 6.01 -4.91 -14.56
CA ALA A 87 6.98 -4.22 -15.40
C ALA A 87 8.39 -4.84 -15.32
N ILE A 88 8.85 -5.21 -14.13
CA ILE A 88 10.16 -5.88 -13.97
C ILE A 88 10.12 -7.27 -14.62
N GLU A 89 9.07 -8.04 -14.38
CA GLU A 89 8.92 -9.38 -14.92
C GLU A 89 8.85 -9.39 -16.45
N GLN A 90 8.10 -8.45 -17.04
CA GLN A 90 8.01 -8.27 -18.48
C GLN A 90 9.39 -8.00 -19.10
N HIS A 91 10.22 -7.16 -18.47
CA HIS A 91 11.58 -6.91 -18.93
C HIS A 91 12.43 -8.20 -18.91
N ASN A 92 12.36 -8.96 -17.82
CA ASN A 92 13.12 -10.21 -17.67
C ASN A 92 12.71 -11.27 -18.70
N LYS A 93 11.41 -11.41 -18.97
CA LYS A 93 10.88 -12.34 -19.98
C LYS A 93 11.33 -11.95 -21.39
N GLN A 94 11.29 -10.67 -21.73
CA GLN A 94 11.75 -10.18 -23.03
C GLN A 94 13.25 -10.40 -23.22
N LYS A 95 14.07 -10.22 -22.18
CA LYS A 95 15.51 -10.49 -22.24
C LYS A 95 15.81 -11.96 -22.60
N ASN A 96 15.06 -12.91 -22.05
CA ASN A 96 15.26 -14.33 -22.30
C ASN A 96 14.70 -14.80 -23.65
N SER A 97 13.72 -14.09 -24.22
CA SER A 97 13.10 -14.47 -25.50
C SER A 97 14.00 -14.23 -26.72
N TYR A 98 15.03 -13.38 -26.62
CA TYR A 98 15.95 -13.12 -27.74
C TYR A 98 16.94 -14.26 -28.02
N HIS A 99 16.97 -15.32 -27.20
CA HIS A 99 17.90 -16.43 -27.36
C HIS A 99 17.38 -17.58 -28.24
N TYR A 100 16.20 -17.43 -28.87
CA TYR A 100 15.56 -18.48 -29.68
C TYR A 100 15.77 -18.37 -31.19
N PHE A 101 16.58 -17.42 -31.67
CA PHE A 101 16.84 -17.20 -33.10
C PHE A 101 18.33 -17.33 -33.49
N GLU A 102 19.16 -17.98 -32.66
CA GLU A 102 20.54 -18.36 -33.02
C GLU A 102 20.64 -19.86 -33.33
#